data_AF-A0AA36CDW0-F1
#
_entry.id   AF-A0AA36CDW0-F1
#
_cell.length_a   1.000
_cell.length_b   1.000
_cell.length_c   1.000
_cell.angle_alpha   90.00
_cell.angle_beta   90.00
_cell.angle_gamma   90.00
#
_symmetry.space_group_name_H-M   'P 1'
#
loop_
_entity.id
_entity.type
_entity.pdbx_description
1 polymer ?
#
loop_
_entity_poly.entity_id
_entity_poly.type
_entity_poly.pdbx_seq_one_letter_code
_entity_poly.pdbx_strand_id
1 'polypeptide(L)'
;MSSKIGAAHSLRIEVEAVDVELDEDGSISHSSLQSAFPGCSGLYYKGTDCRRAVRFDGKKFQPPGGAWNDRSYFVSLGARCHAPFGSYETASKQFERSVTAVQRMLGSSVFEMPARRSLREPRRQPATGDCSSASTVVNDLPQISSPVPSAPVSLADGAREDEAVQKKEIRHLGAERPSDGDILEGIEERGRQLKSAQRRLQPIEQQFIDLARISTGKDQIIEGLRQELKAAQGQAEQNARKLADVEGELLACQGRLAAQEEELNLLRGMSAGQTNTNERVSQLSSELLRKDEELSSSRAEAAQKIAALTKEGQELRASNSSLSVRLEEAKQALDVRRVDAERLEAENEQLLKELDGLRQIRDELKIETVETAAEWRQRMERLMKVGEDHHRLSEAFEEIRGQHASVQGMAAQLTEDNTRLLGSNKELRARVELLENELDMLNQKWKQNSETKEAVWEEKRTTLEAEVERLRGELEQVRGTLSTVTRDAAASAQRSQELEHSRDELRRTLDSLEYKAQEPLKRQIRALSEQLAESQQRCKELNGLVSSLTSDARNSQHEAADFLYETASRI
;
A
#
# COMPACT_ATOMS: atom_id res chain seq x y z
N MET A 1 -49.26 -22.51 30.62
CA MET A 1 -48.02 -21.79 30.24
C MET A 1 -48.33 -20.30 30.18
N SER A 2 -47.84 -19.51 31.15
CA SER A 2 -47.69 -18.05 31.02
C SER A 2 -46.80 -17.59 32.17
N SER A 3 -45.51 -17.41 31.90
CA SER A 3 -44.55 -16.94 32.90
C SER A 3 -44.83 -15.48 33.23
N LYS A 4 -45.26 -15.22 34.47
CA LYS A 4 -45.29 -13.89 35.06
C LYS A 4 -43.85 -13.41 35.26
N ILE A 5 -43.37 -12.57 34.34
CA ILE A 5 -42.15 -11.78 34.53
C ILE A 5 -42.47 -10.74 35.61
N GLY A 6 -41.66 -10.71 36.67
CA GLY A 6 -41.85 -9.85 37.83
C GLY A 6 -41.99 -8.37 37.46
N ALA A 7 -42.94 -7.69 38.10
CA ALA A 7 -43.15 -6.25 37.93
C ALA A 7 -41.91 -5.49 38.41
N ALA A 8 -41.17 -4.88 37.48
CA ALA A 8 -40.10 -3.96 37.79
C ALA A 8 -40.69 -2.74 38.52
N HIS A 9 -40.20 -2.44 39.71
CA HIS A 9 -40.59 -1.27 40.48
C HIS A 9 -39.84 -0.07 39.90
N SER A 10 -40.47 0.68 38.99
CA SER A 10 -39.88 1.89 38.41
C SER A 10 -40.43 3.14 39.08
N LEU A 11 -39.54 3.96 39.66
CA LEU A 11 -39.85 5.30 40.12
C LEU A 11 -39.53 6.29 38.98
N ARG A 12 -40.50 7.13 38.61
CA ARG A 12 -40.26 8.25 37.68
C ARG A 12 -39.82 9.45 38.50
N ILE A 13 -38.59 9.89 38.28
CA ILE A 13 -38.04 11.12 38.87
C ILE A 13 -38.06 12.18 37.78
N GLU A 14 -38.74 13.29 38.03
CA GLU A 14 -38.83 14.44 37.12
C GLU A 14 -37.92 15.55 37.64
N VAL A 15 -37.23 16.24 36.72
CA VAL A 15 -36.35 17.37 37.04
C VAL A 15 -37.13 18.64 36.69
N GLU A 16 -36.97 19.69 37.51
CA GLU A 16 -37.60 20.99 37.27
C GLU A 16 -37.19 21.55 35.90
N ALA A 17 -38.11 22.23 35.23
CA ALA A 17 -37.84 22.85 33.95
C ALA A 17 -36.79 23.96 34.13
N VAL A 18 -35.79 23.99 33.24
CA VAL A 18 -34.72 24.99 33.27
C VAL A 18 -34.85 25.87 32.03
N ASP A 19 -34.88 27.17 32.24
CA ASP A 19 -34.83 28.16 31.16
C ASP A 19 -33.39 28.29 30.65
N VAL A 20 -33.21 28.09 29.34
CA VAL A 20 -31.91 28.18 28.68
C VAL A 20 -31.94 29.36 27.72
N GLU A 21 -30.98 30.28 27.87
CA GLU A 21 -30.85 31.45 27.01
C GLU A 21 -30.55 31.04 25.55
N LEU A 22 -31.17 31.74 24.61
CA LEU A 22 -30.92 31.60 23.18
C LEU A 22 -29.78 32.52 22.75
N ASP A 23 -28.97 32.06 21.79
CA ASP A 23 -27.96 32.89 21.14
C ASP A 23 -28.63 33.96 20.23
N GLU A 24 -27.85 34.93 19.74
CA GLU A 24 -28.30 36.02 18.85
C GLU A 24 -29.02 35.52 17.58
N ASP A 25 -28.68 34.33 17.11
CA ASP A 25 -29.28 33.66 15.94
C ASP A 25 -30.54 32.84 16.29
N GLY A 26 -31.00 32.90 17.54
CA GLY A 26 -32.15 32.15 18.05
C GLY A 26 -31.88 30.65 18.20
N SER A 27 -30.62 30.21 18.16
CA SER A 27 -30.23 28.82 18.38
C SER A 27 -29.80 28.57 19.83
N ILE A 28 -29.70 27.30 20.24
CA ILE A 28 -29.19 26.94 21.57
C ILE A 28 -27.79 26.37 21.41
N SER A 29 -26.79 27.02 22.01
CA SER A 29 -25.44 26.46 22.05
C SER A 29 -25.38 25.18 22.87
N HIS A 30 -24.66 24.17 22.36
CA HIS A 30 -24.45 22.92 23.08
C HIS A 30 -23.73 23.12 24.42
N SER A 31 -22.83 24.12 24.51
CA SER A 31 -22.15 24.44 25.77
C SER A 31 -23.12 24.97 26.83
N SER A 32 -24.07 25.81 26.43
CA SER A 32 -25.11 26.35 27.32
C SER A 32 -26.09 25.27 27.77
N LEU A 33 -26.37 24.30 26.90
CA LEU A 33 -27.17 23.13 27.28
C LEU A 33 -26.42 22.20 28.25
N GLN A 34 -25.11 22.01 28.06
CA GLN A 34 -24.28 21.18 28.93
C GLN A 34 -24.03 21.79 30.31
N SER A 35 -23.99 23.13 30.42
CA SER A 35 -23.87 23.79 31.72
C SER A 35 -25.14 23.62 32.56
N ALA A 36 -26.32 23.69 31.92
CA ALA A 36 -27.61 23.42 32.57
C ALA A 36 -27.81 21.93 32.87
N PHE A 37 -27.38 21.05 31.97
CA PHE A 37 -27.56 19.61 32.07
C PHE A 37 -26.24 18.85 31.82
N PRO A 38 -25.43 18.62 32.87
CA PRO A 38 -24.17 17.89 32.74
C PRO A 38 -24.39 16.49 32.14
N GLY A 39 -23.71 16.18 31.04
CA GLY A 39 -23.88 14.92 30.32
C GLY A 39 -25.03 14.90 29.31
N CYS A 40 -25.56 16.05 28.91
CA CYS A 40 -26.47 16.10 27.78
C CYS A 40 -25.77 15.64 26.49
N SER A 41 -26.46 14.79 25.74
CA SER A 41 -26.00 14.20 24.48
C SER A 41 -26.88 14.62 23.28
N GLY A 42 -28.06 15.17 23.56
CA GLY A 42 -28.98 15.64 22.53
C GLY A 42 -30.24 16.24 23.10
N LEU A 43 -31.01 16.89 22.23
CA LEU A 43 -32.28 17.51 22.53
C LEU A 43 -33.37 16.88 21.63
N TYR A 44 -34.54 16.61 22.17
CA TYR A 44 -35.67 16.06 21.42
C TYR A 44 -36.99 16.64 21.91
N TYR A 45 -38.02 16.59 21.06
CA TYR A 45 -39.39 16.92 21.44
C TYR A 45 -40.30 15.74 21.13
N LYS A 46 -41.41 15.63 21.85
CA LYS A 46 -42.42 14.59 21.61
C LYS A 46 -43.47 15.15 20.65
N GLY A 47 -43.61 14.53 19.49
CA GLY A 47 -44.78 14.70 18.62
C GLY A 47 -45.95 13.84 19.09
N THR A 48 -47.04 13.81 18.32
CA THR A 48 -48.26 13.04 18.64
C THR A 48 -47.97 11.56 18.91
N ASP A 49 -47.03 10.95 18.17
CA ASP A 49 -46.77 9.50 18.27
C ASP A 49 -45.27 9.12 18.27
N CYS A 50 -44.36 10.10 18.16
CA CYS A 50 -42.92 9.81 18.06
C CYS A 50 -42.04 10.86 18.74
N ARG A 51 -40.88 10.42 19.25
CA ARG A 51 -39.80 11.32 19.69
C ARG A 51 -39.05 11.79 18.45
N ARG A 52 -38.86 13.10 18.33
CA ARG A 52 -38.13 13.72 17.22
C ARG A 52 -36.91 14.45 17.78
N ALA A 53 -35.73 14.11 17.29
CA ALA A 53 -34.50 14.80 17.64
C ALA A 53 -34.50 16.22 17.05
N VAL A 54 -33.99 17.18 17.81
CA VAL A 54 -33.72 18.53 17.33
C VAL A 54 -32.44 18.49 16.50
N ARG A 55 -32.41 19.23 15.39
CA ARG A 55 -31.27 19.23 14.47
C ARG A 55 -30.06 19.87 15.16
N PHE A 56 -28.93 19.18 15.10
CA PHE A 56 -27.65 19.62 15.62
C PHE A 56 -26.67 19.82 14.48
N ASP A 57 -26.00 20.98 14.44
CA ASP A 57 -25.02 21.33 13.39
C ASP A 57 -23.57 21.01 13.77
N GLY A 58 -23.34 20.42 14.95
CA GLY A 58 -22.02 20.16 15.51
C GLY A 58 -21.62 21.14 16.62
N LYS A 59 -22.29 22.29 16.73
CA LYS A 59 -22.04 23.29 17.78
C LYS A 59 -23.32 23.76 18.48
N LYS A 60 -24.41 23.91 17.74
CA LYS A 60 -25.68 24.47 18.21
C LYS A 60 -26.88 23.63 17.76
N PHE A 61 -27.97 23.74 18.52
CA PHE A 61 -29.26 23.16 18.19
C PHE A 61 -30.13 24.20 17.50
N GLN A 62 -30.68 23.80 16.36
CA GLN A 62 -31.49 24.68 15.51
C GLN A 62 -32.99 24.48 15.78
N PRO A 63 -33.78 25.55 15.83
CA PRO A 63 -35.21 25.46 16.10
C PRO A 63 -35.93 24.64 15.03
N PRO A 64 -36.78 23.66 15.40
CA PRO A 64 -37.55 22.88 14.43
C PRO A 64 -38.55 23.77 13.68
N GLY A 65 -38.33 23.96 12.37
CA GLY A 65 -39.19 24.80 11.52
C GLY A 65 -38.88 26.30 11.60
N GLY A 66 -37.70 26.69 12.10
CA GLY A 66 -37.21 28.07 12.10
C GLY A 66 -37.54 28.89 13.35
N ALA A 67 -38.38 28.38 14.25
CA ALA A 67 -38.64 29.00 15.56
C ALA A 67 -38.84 27.93 16.66
N TRP A 68 -38.48 28.27 17.91
CA TRP A 68 -38.82 27.46 19.08
C TRP A 68 -40.32 27.62 19.33
N ASN A 69 -41.08 26.65 18.84
CA ASN A 69 -42.52 26.62 19.06
C ASN A 69 -42.80 26.35 20.55
N ASP A 70 -43.98 26.75 21.02
CA ASP A 70 -44.45 26.54 22.38
C ASP A 70 -44.70 25.04 22.65
N ARG A 71 -43.60 24.31 22.85
CA ARG A 71 -43.53 22.84 22.96
C ARG A 71 -42.55 22.48 24.05
N SER A 72 -42.80 21.37 24.73
CA SER A 72 -41.85 20.82 25.70
C SER A 72 -40.68 20.13 24.99
N TYR A 73 -39.48 20.63 25.25
CA TYR A 73 -38.22 20.04 24.80
C TYR A 73 -37.60 19.24 25.94
N PHE A 74 -37.04 18.08 25.61
CA PHE A 74 -36.47 17.12 26.55
C PHE A 74 -35.01 16.88 26.21
N VAL A 75 -34.17 16.83 27.23
CA VAL A 75 -32.74 16.58 27.08
C VAL A 75 -32.46 15.08 27.24
N SER A 76 -31.68 14.52 26.32
CA SER A 76 -31.15 13.17 26.44
C SER A 76 -29.87 13.20 27.27
N LEU A 77 -29.94 12.75 28.52
CA LEU A 77 -28.77 12.56 29.37
C LEU A 77 -28.10 11.24 29.00
N GLY A 78 -26.89 11.33 28.46
CA GLY A 78 -26.04 10.17 28.21
C GLY A 78 -24.94 10.16 29.26
N ALA A 79 -24.93 9.15 30.13
CA ALA A 79 -23.71 8.84 30.89
C ALA A 79 -22.56 8.74 29.88
N ARG A 80 -21.48 9.50 30.09
CA ARG A 80 -20.32 9.63 29.20
C ARG A 80 -20.12 8.40 28.33
N CYS A 81 -20.54 8.47 27.09
CA CYS A 81 -20.23 7.45 26.10
C CYS A 81 -19.18 8.03 25.17
N HIS A 82 -17.99 7.45 25.23
CA HIS A 82 -17.27 7.07 24.02
C HIS A 82 -18.30 6.74 22.93
N ALA A 83 -18.09 7.29 21.73
CA ALA A 83 -18.94 7.02 20.55
C ALA A 83 -19.45 5.57 20.51
N PRO A 84 -20.71 5.33 20.09
CA PRO A 84 -21.29 3.99 20.15
C PRO A 84 -20.58 3.09 19.14
N PHE A 85 -19.61 2.31 19.62
CA PHE A 85 -18.97 1.21 18.89
C PHE A 85 -19.98 0.17 18.35
N GLY A 86 -21.23 0.17 18.85
CA GLY A 86 -22.32 -0.61 18.28
C GLY A 86 -22.69 -0.23 16.84
N SER A 87 -22.45 1.00 16.39
CA SER A 87 -22.69 1.38 14.99
C SER A 87 -21.70 0.70 14.04
N TYR A 88 -20.45 0.46 14.48
CA TYR A 88 -19.44 -0.18 13.66
C TYR A 88 -19.67 -1.69 13.56
N GLU A 89 -20.07 -2.33 14.66
CA GLU A 89 -20.37 -3.76 14.64
C GLU A 89 -21.60 -4.07 13.78
N THR A 90 -22.61 -3.19 13.83
CA THR A 90 -23.80 -3.33 12.97
C THR A 90 -23.50 -3.00 11.50
N ALA A 91 -22.64 -2.02 11.24
CA ALA A 91 -22.17 -1.68 9.89
C ALA A 91 -21.26 -2.77 9.30
N SER A 92 -20.35 -3.36 10.08
CA SER A 92 -19.52 -4.49 9.68
C SER A 92 -20.37 -5.72 9.39
N LYS A 93 -21.39 -6.02 10.20
CA LYS A 93 -22.34 -7.11 9.91
C LYS A 93 -23.16 -6.86 8.64
N GLN A 94 -23.53 -5.61 8.33
CA GLN A 94 -24.20 -5.27 7.08
C GLN A 94 -23.26 -5.36 5.87
N PHE A 95 -22.00 -4.97 6.03
CA PHE A 95 -20.96 -5.08 5.02
C PHE A 95 -20.59 -6.55 4.74
N GLU A 96 -20.43 -7.39 5.76
CA GLU A 96 -20.20 -8.83 5.58
C GLU A 96 -21.36 -9.50 4.87
N ARG A 97 -22.61 -9.11 5.18
CA ARG A 97 -23.80 -9.60 4.48
C ARG A 97 -23.83 -9.17 3.02
N SER A 98 -23.42 -7.94 2.70
CA SER A 98 -23.36 -7.46 1.31
C SER A 98 -22.23 -8.13 0.52
N VAL A 99 -21.05 -8.33 1.12
CA VAL A 99 -19.93 -9.07 0.51
C VAL A 99 -20.31 -10.53 0.26
N THR A 100 -20.96 -11.19 1.22
CA THR A 100 -21.42 -12.57 1.07
C THR A 100 -22.49 -12.69 -0.02
N ALA A 101 -23.39 -11.71 -0.13
CA ALA A 101 -24.39 -11.66 -1.19
C ALA A 101 -23.75 -11.47 -2.57
N VAL A 102 -22.74 -10.60 -2.67
CA VAL A 102 -21.97 -10.37 -3.91
C VAL A 102 -21.16 -11.62 -4.29
N GLN A 103 -20.53 -12.31 -3.33
CA GLN A 103 -19.85 -13.59 -3.58
C GLN A 103 -20.82 -14.68 -4.08
N ARG A 104 -22.06 -14.73 -3.56
CA ARG A 104 -23.09 -15.65 -4.08
C ARG A 104 -23.58 -15.27 -5.47
N MET A 105 -23.63 -13.98 -5.79
CA MET A 105 -24.03 -13.49 -7.12
C MET A 105 -22.95 -13.68 -8.18
N LEU A 106 -21.67 -13.63 -7.79
CA LEU A 106 -20.53 -13.76 -8.71
C LEU A 106 -20.11 -15.21 -8.98
N GLY A 107 -20.73 -16.19 -8.30
CA GLY A 107 -20.42 -17.60 -8.49
C GLY A 107 -19.06 -18.00 -7.91
N SER A 108 -19.00 -19.14 -7.23
CA SER A 108 -17.83 -19.63 -6.49
C SER A 108 -16.60 -19.99 -7.35
N SER A 109 -16.58 -19.67 -8.65
CA SER A 109 -15.63 -20.22 -9.62
C SER A 109 -14.51 -19.27 -10.05
N VAL A 110 -14.39 -18.06 -9.48
CA VAL A 110 -13.34 -17.10 -9.89
C VAL A 110 -12.04 -17.25 -9.08
N PHE A 111 -12.07 -17.94 -7.94
CA PHE A 111 -10.89 -18.13 -7.07
C PHE A 111 -10.61 -19.59 -6.71
N GLU A 112 -10.79 -20.51 -7.66
CA GLU A 112 -10.36 -21.90 -7.46
C GLU A 112 -8.88 -22.05 -7.84
N MET A 113 -8.00 -21.75 -6.88
CA MET A 113 -6.56 -22.00 -6.99
C MET A 113 -6.27 -23.45 -6.55
N PRO A 114 -5.55 -24.26 -7.35
CA PRO A 114 -5.47 -25.70 -7.15
C PRO A 114 -4.67 -26.05 -5.88
N ALA A 115 -5.34 -26.75 -4.95
CA ALA A 115 -4.74 -27.32 -3.76
C ALA A 115 -3.64 -28.34 -4.13
N ARG A 116 -2.38 -28.01 -3.81
CA ARG A 116 -1.30 -29.00 -3.81
C ARG A 116 -1.49 -29.96 -2.64
N ARG A 117 -1.54 -31.25 -2.98
CA ARG A 117 -1.60 -32.41 -2.10
C ARG A 117 -0.56 -32.32 -0.97
N SER A 118 -1.06 -32.26 0.26
CA SER A 118 -0.33 -32.63 1.46
C SER A 118 -0.70 -34.08 1.81
N LEU A 119 0.31 -34.89 2.12
CA LEU A 119 0.34 -36.16 2.88
C LEU A 119 1.54 -36.98 2.34
N ARG A 120 2.48 -37.50 3.13
CA ARG A 120 2.59 -37.70 4.59
C ARG A 120 3.94 -38.40 4.83
N GLU A 121 4.65 -38.08 5.91
CA GLU A 121 5.40 -39.09 6.72
C GLU A 121 5.95 -38.46 8.04
N PRO A 122 6.37 -39.25 9.05
CA PRO A 122 5.61 -39.33 10.29
C PRO A 122 6.33 -38.81 11.55
N ARG A 123 5.48 -38.31 12.46
CA ARG A 123 5.52 -38.38 13.93
C ARG A 123 6.79 -38.96 14.59
N ARG A 124 7.56 -38.11 15.27
CA ARG A 124 8.22 -38.39 16.57
C ARG A 124 8.50 -37.08 17.32
N GLN A 125 7.98 -36.99 18.55
CA GLN A 125 8.41 -36.06 19.61
C GLN A 125 9.47 -36.78 20.48
N PRO A 126 9.92 -36.22 21.61
CA PRO A 126 10.63 -34.95 21.83
C PRO A 126 11.93 -35.16 22.66
N ALA A 127 12.87 -34.21 22.68
CA ALA A 127 13.85 -34.08 23.78
C ALA A 127 14.73 -32.82 23.67
N THR A 128 14.62 -31.97 24.69
CA THR A 128 15.70 -31.34 25.49
C THR A 128 17.01 -30.89 24.83
N GLY A 129 17.42 -29.66 25.18
CA GLY A 129 18.75 -29.45 25.74
C GLY A 129 19.77 -28.74 24.85
N ASP A 130 20.08 -27.52 25.28
CA ASP A 130 21.40 -26.87 25.29
C ASP A 130 22.07 -26.35 24.00
N CYS A 131 22.38 -25.05 24.13
CA CYS A 131 23.37 -24.29 23.39
C CYS A 131 24.78 -24.88 23.56
N SER A 132 25.57 -24.88 22.48
CA SER A 132 26.82 -24.10 22.37
C SER A 132 27.72 -24.54 21.19
N SER A 133 28.33 -23.53 20.58
CA SER A 133 29.68 -23.51 19.95
C SER A 133 29.92 -24.13 18.57
N ALA A 134 30.03 -23.22 17.60
CA ALA A 134 31.23 -22.91 16.80
C ALA A 134 32.01 -23.98 15.99
N SER A 135 32.21 -23.59 14.72
CA SER A 135 33.42 -23.71 13.89
C SER A 135 33.49 -24.79 12.79
N THR A 136 33.41 -24.30 11.55
CA THR A 136 34.36 -24.47 10.43
C THR A 136 34.88 -25.88 10.08
N VAL A 137 34.69 -26.30 8.82
CA VAL A 137 35.76 -26.62 7.83
C VAL A 137 35.15 -27.31 6.57
N VAL A 138 35.27 -26.58 5.44
CA VAL A 138 35.81 -26.93 4.09
C VAL A 138 35.45 -28.27 3.41
N ASN A 139 34.97 -28.16 2.15
CA ASN A 139 35.31 -28.90 0.92
C ASN A 139 34.08 -28.98 -0.02
N ASP A 140 34.14 -28.96 -1.34
CA ASP A 140 35.12 -28.53 -2.34
C ASP A 140 34.44 -28.78 -3.72
N LEU A 141 34.84 -28.00 -4.73
CA LEU A 141 34.80 -28.34 -6.18
C LEU A 141 33.45 -28.29 -6.98
N PRO A 142 33.48 -28.11 -8.33
CA PRO A 142 33.78 -26.86 -9.05
C PRO A 142 32.88 -26.63 -10.31
N GLN A 143 33.27 -25.65 -11.16
CA GLN A 143 33.00 -25.57 -12.62
C GLN A 143 31.59 -25.05 -13.03
N ILE A 144 31.37 -24.16 -14.01
CA ILE A 144 32.10 -23.73 -15.22
C ILE A 144 31.52 -22.37 -15.72
N SER A 145 32.33 -21.63 -16.48
CA SER A 145 32.00 -20.57 -17.46
C SER A 145 31.84 -19.10 -17.03
N SER A 146 32.97 -18.40 -17.07
CA SER A 146 33.12 -17.09 -17.73
C SER A 146 33.19 -17.28 -19.28
N PRO A 147 33.34 -16.25 -20.15
CA PRO A 147 33.57 -14.81 -19.91
C PRO A 147 32.61 -13.90 -20.73
N VAL A 148 32.64 -12.57 -20.65
CA VAL A 148 33.45 -11.67 -21.51
C VAL A 148 33.43 -10.24 -20.94
N PRO A 149 34.52 -9.46 -21.08
CA PRO A 149 34.66 -8.11 -20.56
C PRO A 149 34.18 -7.04 -21.56
N SER A 150 33.46 -6.05 -21.06
CA SER A 150 33.12 -4.83 -21.80
C SER A 150 34.35 -3.92 -21.90
N ALA A 151 35.08 -4.03 -23.01
CA ALA A 151 36.02 -3.00 -23.44
C ALA A 151 35.31 -2.06 -24.45
N PRO A 152 35.59 -0.75 -24.41
CA PRO A 152 34.97 0.23 -25.30
C PRO A 152 35.64 0.17 -26.67
N VAL A 153 34.89 -0.24 -27.70
CA VAL A 153 35.33 -0.12 -29.10
C VAL A 153 34.96 1.28 -29.58
N SER A 154 35.98 2.13 -29.69
CA SER A 154 35.96 3.34 -30.50
C SER A 154 35.70 2.94 -31.95
N LEU A 155 34.48 3.15 -32.42
CA LEU A 155 34.11 2.95 -33.82
C LEU A 155 34.43 4.24 -34.57
N ALA A 156 35.43 4.11 -35.44
CA ALA A 156 35.89 5.12 -36.36
C ALA A 156 34.72 5.65 -37.21
N ASP A 157 34.49 6.96 -37.09
CA ASP A 157 33.96 7.80 -38.15
C ASP A 157 34.86 7.68 -39.38
N GLY A 158 34.32 7.19 -40.49
CA GLY A 158 35.06 7.15 -41.75
C GLY A 158 34.46 6.23 -42.79
N ALA A 159 33.29 6.57 -43.33
CA ALA A 159 32.86 6.21 -44.69
C ALA A 159 31.45 6.75 -44.95
N ARG A 160 31.33 8.06 -45.15
CA ARG A 160 30.12 8.69 -45.71
C ARG A 160 30.49 9.85 -46.63
N GLU A 161 31.40 9.59 -47.55
CA GLU A 161 31.55 10.34 -48.79
C GLU A 161 31.79 9.30 -49.89
N ASP A 162 31.41 9.61 -51.13
CA ASP A 162 31.50 8.75 -52.32
C ASP A 162 30.32 7.82 -52.64
N GLU A 163 29.09 8.35 -52.70
CA GLU A 163 28.06 7.76 -53.56
C GLU A 163 27.21 8.81 -54.31
N ALA A 164 27.86 9.88 -54.80
CA ALA A 164 27.20 10.94 -55.57
C ALA A 164 27.89 11.32 -56.89
N VAL A 165 28.93 10.61 -57.31
CA VAL A 165 29.67 10.87 -58.56
C VAL A 165 29.78 9.59 -59.39
N GLN A 166 28.68 9.20 -60.04
CA GLN A 166 28.70 8.41 -61.29
C GLN A 166 27.28 8.27 -61.83
N LYS A 167 26.66 9.41 -62.16
CA LYS A 167 25.39 9.43 -62.89
C LYS A 167 25.33 10.62 -63.83
N LYS A 168 26.39 10.81 -64.62
CA LYS A 168 26.41 11.85 -65.66
C LYS A 168 27.41 11.55 -66.77
N GLU A 169 27.22 10.41 -67.42
CA GLU A 169 27.68 10.06 -68.76
C GLU A 169 27.17 8.63 -68.91
N ILE A 170 26.05 8.37 -69.56
CA ILE A 170 25.97 8.21 -71.01
C ILE A 170 24.51 8.46 -71.39
N ARG A 171 24.23 9.63 -71.95
CA ARG A 171 23.09 9.83 -72.86
C ARG A 171 23.68 10.37 -74.14
N HIS A 172 24.08 9.46 -75.02
CA HIS A 172 23.91 9.54 -76.46
C HIS A 172 24.59 8.34 -77.11
N LEU A 173 23.77 7.37 -77.51
CA LEU A 173 23.67 6.82 -78.86
C LEU A 173 22.54 5.79 -78.80
N GLY A 174 21.38 6.19 -79.29
CA GLY A 174 20.33 5.25 -79.65
C GLY A 174 20.81 4.48 -80.88
N ALA A 175 21.53 3.41 -80.62
CA ALA A 175 21.72 2.31 -81.55
C ALA A 175 21.45 1.07 -80.71
N GLU A 176 20.45 0.28 -81.11
CA GLU A 176 20.24 -1.06 -80.59
C GLU A 176 21.59 -1.79 -80.66
N ARG A 177 22.25 -1.97 -79.51
CA ARG A 177 23.36 -2.93 -79.44
C ARG A 177 22.73 -4.29 -79.68
N PRO A 178 23.20 -5.06 -80.67
CA PRO A 178 22.81 -6.46 -80.80
C PRO A 178 23.06 -7.14 -79.46
N SER A 179 22.17 -8.03 -79.06
CA SER A 179 22.40 -8.81 -77.85
C SER A 179 23.74 -9.56 -78.01
N ASP A 180 24.50 -9.77 -76.94
CA ASP A 180 25.74 -10.57 -77.03
C ASP A 180 25.46 -12.01 -77.54
N GLY A 181 24.20 -12.46 -77.47
CA GLY A 181 23.69 -13.64 -78.16
C GLY A 181 23.67 -13.51 -79.68
N ASP A 182 23.25 -12.38 -80.22
CA ASP A 182 23.20 -12.08 -81.66
C ASP A 182 24.62 -12.01 -82.27
N ILE A 183 25.60 -11.56 -81.47
CA ILE A 183 27.02 -11.52 -81.86
C ILE A 183 27.61 -12.95 -81.90
N LEU A 184 27.26 -13.79 -80.93
CA LEU A 184 27.68 -15.19 -80.88
C LEU A 184 27.06 -15.99 -82.04
N GLU A 185 25.78 -15.78 -82.30
CA GLU A 185 25.06 -16.39 -83.42
C GLU A 185 25.64 -15.94 -84.78
N GLY A 186 25.97 -14.65 -84.92
CA GLY A 186 26.66 -14.11 -86.09
C GLY A 186 28.09 -14.64 -86.29
N ILE A 187 28.84 -14.90 -85.21
CA ILE A 187 30.17 -15.53 -85.27
C ILE A 187 30.06 -17.02 -85.64
N GLU A 188 29.05 -17.72 -85.12
CA GLU A 188 28.77 -19.11 -85.47
C GLU A 188 28.25 -19.29 -86.90
N GLU A 189 27.42 -18.36 -87.36
CA GLU A 189 26.87 -18.33 -88.71
C GLU A 189 27.96 -17.97 -89.72
N ARG A 190 28.82 -17.00 -89.42
CA ARG A 190 30.03 -16.71 -90.21
C ARG A 190 31.01 -17.89 -90.21
N GLY A 191 31.17 -18.60 -89.09
CA GLY A 191 31.92 -19.85 -89.01
C GLY A 191 31.34 -20.99 -89.84
N ARG A 192 30.00 -21.10 -89.92
CA ARG A 192 29.28 -22.04 -90.81
C ARG A 192 29.39 -21.65 -92.29
N GLN A 193 29.30 -20.36 -92.60
CA GLN A 193 29.48 -19.82 -93.96
C GLN A 193 30.92 -20.02 -94.46
N LEU A 194 31.92 -19.88 -93.60
CA LEU A 194 33.33 -20.12 -93.94
C LEU A 194 33.65 -21.62 -94.11
N LYS A 195 33.02 -22.50 -93.33
CA LYS A 195 33.12 -23.97 -93.50
C LYS A 195 32.44 -24.47 -94.78
N SER A 196 31.29 -23.90 -95.15
CA SER A 196 30.57 -24.23 -96.39
C SER A 196 31.27 -23.72 -97.65
N ALA A 197 32.13 -22.70 -97.55
CA ALA A 197 32.98 -22.20 -98.63
C ALA A 197 34.30 -22.99 -98.85
N GLN A 198 34.53 -24.10 -98.14
CA GLN A 198 35.68 -25.02 -98.30
C GLN A 198 37.08 -24.37 -98.22
N ARG A 199 37.19 -23.17 -97.63
CA ARG A 199 38.46 -22.49 -97.32
C ARG A 199 38.94 -22.95 -95.94
N ARG A 200 40.18 -23.44 -95.84
CA ARG A 200 40.85 -23.64 -94.55
C ARG A 200 41.23 -22.28 -93.98
N LEU A 201 40.66 -21.93 -92.84
CA LEU A 201 41.02 -20.74 -92.07
C LEU A 201 42.52 -20.76 -91.77
N GLN A 202 43.19 -19.62 -91.98
CA GLN A 202 44.57 -19.45 -91.54
C GLN A 202 44.63 -19.56 -90.00
N PRO A 203 45.72 -20.07 -89.41
CA PRO A 203 45.84 -20.22 -87.95
C PRO A 203 45.50 -18.95 -87.17
N ILE A 204 45.80 -17.78 -87.76
CA ILE A 204 45.52 -16.48 -87.16
C ILE A 204 44.03 -16.12 -87.19
N GLU A 205 43.30 -16.47 -88.25
CA GLU A 205 41.86 -16.24 -88.36
C GLU A 205 41.09 -17.14 -87.37
N GLN A 206 41.57 -18.37 -87.16
CA GLN A 206 41.03 -19.26 -86.15
C GLN A 206 41.25 -18.71 -84.72
N GLN A 207 42.44 -18.18 -84.44
CA GLN A 207 42.73 -17.52 -83.15
C GLN A 207 41.83 -16.30 -82.90
N PHE A 208 41.50 -15.51 -83.91
CA PHE A 208 40.55 -14.39 -83.76
C PHE A 208 39.13 -14.87 -83.48
N ILE A 209 38.67 -15.94 -84.13
CA ILE A 209 37.35 -16.54 -83.87
C ILE A 209 37.29 -17.12 -82.46
N ASP A 210 38.34 -17.81 -82.03
CA ASP A 210 38.43 -18.39 -80.69
C ASP A 210 38.53 -17.31 -79.61
N LEU A 211 39.30 -16.24 -79.85
CA LEU A 211 39.38 -15.09 -78.95
C LEU A 211 38.05 -14.34 -78.83
N ALA A 212 37.34 -14.16 -79.96
CA ALA A 212 36.02 -13.57 -79.96
C ALA A 212 35.04 -14.41 -79.13
N ARG A 213 34.97 -15.74 -79.36
CA ARG A 213 34.14 -16.66 -78.56
C ARG A 213 34.48 -16.64 -77.07
N ILE A 214 35.78 -16.65 -76.73
CA ILE A 214 36.23 -16.57 -75.34
C ILE A 214 35.84 -15.22 -74.73
N SER A 215 35.94 -14.12 -75.49
CA SER A 215 35.53 -12.80 -75.03
C SER A 215 34.03 -12.75 -74.76
N THR A 216 33.20 -13.18 -75.71
CA THR A 216 31.74 -13.17 -75.55
C THR A 216 31.29 -14.11 -74.44
N GLY A 217 31.92 -15.28 -74.30
CA GLY A 217 31.66 -16.20 -73.19
C GLY A 217 32.06 -15.62 -71.84
N LYS A 218 33.17 -14.87 -71.76
CA LYS A 218 33.56 -14.13 -70.54
C LYS A 218 32.55 -13.04 -70.21
N ASP A 219 32.10 -12.28 -71.20
CA ASP A 219 31.12 -11.21 -71.00
C ASP A 219 29.77 -11.78 -70.51
N GLN A 220 29.32 -12.92 -71.03
CA GLN A 220 28.13 -13.63 -70.53
C GLN A 220 28.30 -14.12 -69.10
N ILE A 221 29.46 -14.67 -68.73
CA ILE A 221 29.76 -15.08 -67.34
C ILE A 221 29.78 -13.86 -66.43
N ILE A 222 30.40 -12.75 -66.84
CA ILE A 222 30.44 -11.51 -66.06
C ILE A 222 29.04 -10.96 -65.86
N GLU A 223 28.19 -10.97 -66.90
CA GLU A 223 26.81 -10.51 -66.78
C GLU A 223 25.96 -11.44 -65.91
N GLY A 224 26.16 -12.76 -66.01
CA GLY A 224 25.56 -13.74 -65.10
C GLY A 224 25.97 -13.51 -63.64
N LEU A 225 27.26 -13.34 -63.38
CA LEU A 225 27.79 -13.03 -62.05
C LEU A 225 27.27 -11.68 -61.53
N ARG A 226 27.09 -10.67 -62.39
CA ARG A 226 26.48 -9.38 -61.99
C ARG A 226 25.02 -9.53 -61.61
N GLN A 227 24.26 -10.36 -62.32
CA GLN A 227 22.87 -10.65 -62.00
C GLN A 227 22.76 -11.42 -60.68
N GLU A 228 23.61 -12.43 -60.48
CA GLU A 228 23.70 -13.18 -59.21
C GLU A 228 24.11 -12.26 -58.05
N LEU A 229 25.08 -11.37 -58.25
CA LEU A 229 25.50 -10.40 -57.25
C LEU A 229 24.37 -9.44 -56.89
N LYS A 230 23.61 -8.94 -57.88
CA LYS A 230 22.42 -8.12 -57.65
C LYS A 230 21.34 -8.89 -56.89
N ALA A 231 21.09 -10.15 -57.24
CA ALA A 231 20.11 -10.99 -56.56
C ALA A 231 20.54 -11.24 -55.11
N ALA A 232 21.80 -11.59 -54.87
CA ALA A 232 22.36 -11.78 -53.54
C ALA A 232 22.34 -10.50 -52.71
N GLN A 233 22.64 -9.34 -53.31
CA GLN A 233 22.58 -8.05 -52.65
C GLN A 233 21.15 -7.67 -52.27
N GLY A 234 20.18 -7.86 -53.17
CA GLY A 234 18.76 -7.65 -52.86
C GLY A 234 18.26 -8.58 -51.74
N GLN A 235 18.75 -9.81 -51.71
CA GLN A 235 18.43 -10.78 -50.67
C GLN A 235 19.09 -10.43 -49.32
N ALA A 236 20.32 -9.90 -49.34
CA ALA A 236 21.01 -9.38 -48.16
C ALA A 236 20.28 -8.16 -47.58
N GLU A 237 19.85 -7.22 -48.42
CA GLU A 237 19.06 -6.06 -47.99
C GLU A 237 17.71 -6.48 -47.41
N GLN A 238 17.04 -7.46 -48.03
CA GLN A 238 15.77 -7.99 -47.51
C GLN A 238 15.96 -8.68 -46.15
N ASN A 239 17.05 -9.43 -45.98
CA ASN A 239 17.37 -10.06 -44.71
C ASN A 239 17.73 -9.03 -43.64
N ALA A 240 18.49 -7.98 -43.98
CA ALA A 240 18.80 -6.89 -43.06
C ALA A 240 17.53 -6.18 -42.57
N ARG A 241 16.54 -5.95 -43.45
CA ARG A 241 15.24 -5.40 -43.07
C ARG A 241 14.48 -6.31 -42.10
N LYS A 242 14.38 -7.61 -42.41
CA LYS A 242 13.74 -8.58 -41.50
C LYS A 242 14.44 -8.65 -40.15
N LEU A 243 15.77 -8.54 -40.12
CA LEU A 243 16.55 -8.56 -38.88
C LEU A 243 16.26 -7.33 -38.04
N ALA A 244 16.21 -6.14 -38.65
CA ALA A 244 15.82 -4.91 -37.99
C ALA A 244 14.37 -4.95 -37.45
N ASP A 245 13.43 -5.54 -38.20
CA ASP A 245 12.05 -5.73 -37.74
C ASP A 245 11.99 -6.62 -36.49
N VAL A 246 12.72 -7.74 -36.50
CA VAL A 246 12.79 -8.68 -35.36
C VAL A 246 13.48 -8.04 -34.16
N GLU A 247 14.54 -7.25 -34.36
CA GLU A 247 15.20 -6.49 -33.28
C GLU A 247 14.23 -5.49 -32.64
N GLY A 248 13.41 -4.81 -33.45
CA GLY A 248 12.35 -3.93 -32.96
C GLY A 248 11.29 -4.67 -32.13
N GLU A 249 10.83 -5.84 -32.60
CA GLU A 249 9.89 -6.68 -31.86
C GLU A 249 10.48 -7.21 -30.54
N LEU A 250 11.77 -7.57 -30.54
CA LEU A 250 12.48 -8.03 -29.35
C LEU A 250 12.58 -6.93 -28.30
N LEU A 251 12.94 -5.70 -28.71
CA LEU A 251 12.98 -4.53 -27.83
C LEU A 251 11.59 -4.22 -27.24
N ALA A 252 10.54 -4.29 -28.06
CA ALA A 252 9.17 -4.11 -27.58
C ALA A 252 8.77 -5.20 -26.57
N CYS A 253 9.17 -6.45 -26.81
CA CYS A 253 8.94 -7.54 -25.86
C CYS A 253 9.71 -7.35 -24.56
N GLN A 254 10.97 -6.93 -24.61
CA GLN A 254 11.78 -6.62 -23.43
C GLN A 254 11.17 -5.49 -22.60
N GLY A 255 10.71 -4.40 -23.23
CA GLY A 255 10.05 -3.30 -22.52
C GLY A 255 8.77 -3.75 -21.81
N ARG A 256 7.99 -4.62 -22.45
CA ARG A 256 6.77 -5.19 -21.86
C ARG A 256 7.07 -6.14 -20.70
N LEU A 257 8.17 -6.89 -20.77
CA LEU A 257 8.64 -7.78 -19.70
C LEU A 257 9.08 -6.98 -18.48
N ALA A 258 9.85 -5.91 -18.68
CA ALA A 258 10.26 -4.99 -17.63
C ALA A 258 9.04 -4.36 -16.91
N ALA A 259 8.04 -3.90 -17.67
CA ALA A 259 6.81 -3.35 -17.08
C ALA A 259 6.05 -4.39 -16.23
N GLN A 260 6.00 -5.65 -16.66
CA GLN A 260 5.38 -6.73 -15.89
C GLN A 260 6.17 -7.09 -14.62
N GLU A 261 7.51 -7.00 -14.65
CA GLU A 261 8.35 -7.20 -13.48
C GLU A 261 8.16 -6.09 -12.44
N GLU A 262 8.02 -4.84 -12.87
CA GLU A 262 7.68 -3.71 -12.00
C GLU A 262 6.31 -3.91 -11.34
N GLU A 263 5.30 -4.33 -12.10
CA GLU A 263 3.97 -4.64 -11.57
C GLU A 263 4.02 -5.80 -10.54
N LEU A 264 4.77 -6.87 -10.83
CA LEU A 264 4.96 -7.97 -9.89
C LEU A 264 5.68 -7.53 -8.60
N ASN A 265 6.67 -6.65 -8.70
CA ASN A 265 7.37 -6.12 -7.54
C ASN A 265 6.45 -5.25 -6.67
N LEU A 266 5.57 -4.44 -7.27
CA LEU A 266 4.52 -3.71 -6.56
C LEU A 266 3.56 -4.66 -5.83
N LEU A 267 3.08 -5.70 -6.52
CA LEU A 267 2.19 -6.70 -5.92
C LEU A 267 2.85 -7.46 -4.76
N ARG A 268 4.14 -7.81 -4.88
CA ARG A 268 4.91 -8.41 -3.78
C ARG A 268 5.05 -7.46 -2.60
N GLY A 269 5.32 -6.18 -2.85
CA GLY A 269 5.37 -5.15 -1.81
C GLY A 269 4.04 -4.98 -1.08
N MET A 270 2.93 -4.93 -1.83
CA MET A 270 1.58 -4.90 -1.26
C MET A 270 1.27 -6.14 -0.42
N SER A 271 1.63 -7.33 -0.92
CA SER A 271 1.44 -8.59 -0.18
C SER A 271 2.23 -8.58 1.14
N ALA A 272 3.47 -8.10 1.14
CA ALA A 272 4.28 -7.99 2.36
C ALA A 272 3.70 -6.95 3.35
N GLY A 273 3.14 -5.85 2.82
CA GLY A 273 2.38 -4.89 3.63
C GLY A 273 1.14 -5.53 4.27
N GLN A 274 0.38 -6.31 3.50
CA GLN A 274 -0.81 -7.02 4.01
C GLN A 274 -0.45 -8.04 5.09
N THR A 275 0.62 -8.83 4.92
CA THR A 275 1.05 -9.79 5.95
C THR A 275 1.41 -9.08 7.24
N ASN A 276 2.15 -7.97 7.18
CA ASN A 276 2.48 -7.18 8.37
C ASN A 276 1.23 -6.62 9.05
N THR A 277 0.28 -6.07 8.29
CA THR A 277 -0.98 -5.59 8.86
C THR A 277 -1.79 -6.71 9.51
N ASN A 278 -1.83 -7.90 8.90
CA ASN A 278 -2.51 -9.06 9.46
C ASN A 278 -1.85 -9.56 10.75
N GLU A 279 -0.51 -9.58 10.80
CA GLU A 279 0.24 -9.87 12.02
C GLU A 279 -0.08 -8.86 13.12
N ARG A 280 -0.13 -7.56 12.78
CA ARG A 280 -0.50 -6.50 13.72
C ARG A 280 -1.93 -6.64 14.24
N VAL A 281 -2.88 -6.95 13.36
CA VAL A 281 -4.28 -7.24 13.74
C VAL A 281 -4.36 -8.46 14.65
N SER A 282 -3.61 -9.51 14.37
CA SER A 282 -3.55 -10.72 15.21
C SER A 282 -2.97 -10.43 16.60
N GLN A 283 -1.90 -9.63 16.67
CA GLN A 283 -1.31 -9.16 17.94
C GLN A 283 -2.33 -8.35 18.75
N LEU A 284 -2.95 -7.34 18.14
CA LEU A 284 -3.95 -6.50 18.82
C LEU A 284 -5.18 -7.32 19.26
N SER A 285 -5.61 -8.29 18.46
CA SER A 285 -6.72 -9.18 18.81
C SER A 285 -6.37 -10.05 20.02
N SER A 286 -5.14 -10.56 20.08
CA SER A 286 -4.64 -11.36 21.21
C SER A 286 -4.50 -10.52 22.48
N GLU A 287 -4.01 -9.29 22.37
CA GLU A 287 -3.93 -8.34 23.49
C GLU A 287 -5.32 -7.97 24.02
N LEU A 288 -6.29 -7.77 23.13
CA LEU A 288 -7.66 -7.44 23.48
C LEU A 288 -8.36 -8.60 24.19
N LEU A 289 -8.18 -9.84 23.70
CA LEU A 289 -8.66 -11.05 24.38
C LEU A 289 -8.06 -11.18 25.78
N ARG A 290 -6.74 -10.99 25.93
CA ARG A 290 -6.07 -11.02 27.23
C ARG A 290 -6.63 -9.96 28.19
N LYS A 291 -6.91 -8.76 27.68
CA LYS A 291 -7.51 -7.67 28.48
C LYS A 291 -8.95 -7.96 28.88
N ASP A 292 -9.74 -8.59 28.02
CA ASP A 292 -11.10 -9.02 28.35
C ASP A 292 -11.09 -10.13 29.42
N GLU A 293 -10.14 -11.06 29.36
CA GLU A 293 -9.94 -12.07 30.40
C GLU A 293 -9.55 -11.44 31.74
N GLU A 294 -8.61 -10.49 31.75
CA GLU A 294 -8.20 -9.73 32.95
C GLU A 294 -9.40 -8.97 33.55
N LEU A 295 -10.20 -8.29 32.71
CA LEU A 295 -11.40 -7.57 33.15
C LEU A 295 -12.47 -8.52 33.67
N SER A 296 -12.64 -9.69 33.07
CA SER A 296 -13.56 -10.72 33.53
C SER A 296 -13.16 -11.24 34.92
N SER A 297 -11.87 -11.52 35.13
CA SER A 297 -11.34 -11.92 36.44
C SER A 297 -11.55 -10.84 37.50
N SER A 298 -11.21 -9.58 37.17
CA SER A 298 -11.41 -8.44 38.08
C SER A 298 -12.88 -8.23 38.44
N ARG A 299 -13.79 -8.38 37.47
CA ARG A 299 -15.24 -8.33 37.71
C ARG A 299 -15.71 -9.47 38.62
N ALA A 300 -15.20 -10.68 38.43
CA ALA A 300 -15.53 -11.83 39.27
C ALA A 300 -15.06 -11.61 40.72
N GLU A 301 -13.84 -11.12 40.92
CA GLU A 301 -13.31 -10.77 42.25
C GLU A 301 -14.13 -9.66 42.93
N ALA A 302 -14.49 -8.60 42.19
CA ALA A 302 -15.34 -7.53 42.70
C ALA A 302 -16.73 -8.06 43.11
N ALA A 303 -17.33 -8.92 42.29
CA ALA A 303 -18.61 -9.55 42.59
C ALA A 303 -18.54 -10.43 43.85
N GLN A 304 -17.44 -11.19 44.03
CA GLN A 304 -17.22 -11.97 45.26
C GLN A 304 -17.09 -11.08 46.50
N LYS A 305 -16.35 -9.97 46.41
CA LYS A 305 -16.24 -9.00 47.53
C LYS A 305 -17.58 -8.38 47.88
N ILE A 306 -18.37 -7.99 46.89
CA ILE A 306 -19.73 -7.44 47.09
C ILE A 306 -20.62 -8.49 47.78
N ALA A 307 -20.57 -9.75 47.35
CA ALA A 307 -21.34 -10.83 47.96
C ALA A 307 -20.95 -11.07 49.43
N ALA A 308 -19.65 -11.07 49.74
CA ALA A 308 -19.14 -11.20 51.10
C ALA A 308 -19.61 -10.05 52.01
N LEU A 309 -19.44 -8.81 51.57
CA LEU A 309 -19.88 -7.62 52.32
C LEU A 309 -21.41 -7.58 52.49
N THR A 310 -22.16 -8.05 51.49
CA THR A 310 -23.63 -8.14 51.59
C THR A 310 -24.05 -9.15 52.66
N LYS A 311 -23.37 -10.29 52.73
CA LYS A 311 -23.61 -11.33 53.75
C LYS A 311 -23.26 -10.80 55.14
N GLU A 312 -22.10 -10.18 55.31
CA GLU A 312 -21.70 -9.54 56.57
C GLU A 312 -22.72 -8.48 57.00
N GLY A 313 -23.18 -7.64 56.07
CA GLY A 313 -24.23 -6.66 56.34
C GLY A 313 -25.59 -7.27 56.72
N GLN A 314 -25.92 -8.47 56.25
CA GLN A 314 -27.11 -9.20 56.69
C GLN A 314 -26.94 -9.77 58.11
N GLU A 315 -25.77 -10.35 58.41
CA GLU A 315 -25.44 -10.90 59.73
C GLU A 315 -25.43 -9.79 60.80
N LEU A 316 -24.84 -8.63 60.50
CA LEU A 316 -24.84 -7.46 61.38
C LEU A 316 -26.26 -6.93 61.63
N ARG A 317 -27.12 -6.88 60.59
CA ARG A 317 -28.53 -6.49 60.76
C ARG A 317 -29.30 -7.49 61.63
N ALA A 318 -29.10 -8.79 61.44
CA ALA A 318 -29.74 -9.82 62.24
C ALA A 318 -29.30 -9.73 63.71
N SER A 319 -27.99 -9.56 63.94
CA SER A 319 -27.43 -9.34 65.27
C SER A 319 -28.02 -8.10 65.94
N ASN A 320 -28.07 -6.97 65.23
CA ASN A 320 -28.63 -5.72 65.75
C ASN A 320 -30.13 -5.85 66.07
N SER A 321 -30.90 -6.53 65.22
CA SER A 321 -32.30 -6.86 65.51
C SER A 321 -32.44 -7.70 66.78
N SER A 322 -31.57 -8.71 66.99
CA SER A 322 -31.61 -9.53 68.19
C SER A 322 -31.26 -8.76 69.46
N LEU A 323 -30.28 -7.86 69.38
CA LEU A 323 -29.88 -7.00 70.49
C LEU A 323 -30.96 -5.99 70.82
N SER A 324 -31.66 -5.45 69.81
CA SER A 324 -32.80 -4.55 70.01
C SER A 324 -33.95 -5.25 70.74
N VAL A 325 -34.24 -6.51 70.43
CA VAL A 325 -35.26 -7.29 71.16
C VAL A 325 -34.84 -7.51 72.62
N ARG A 326 -33.60 -7.95 72.84
CA ARG A 326 -33.06 -8.14 74.21
C ARG A 326 -33.06 -6.86 75.04
N LEU A 327 -32.76 -5.72 74.41
CA LEU A 327 -32.81 -4.42 75.07
C LEU A 327 -34.24 -4.09 75.51
N GLU A 328 -35.24 -4.39 74.69
CA GLU A 328 -36.63 -4.13 75.02
C GLU A 328 -37.16 -5.08 76.11
N GLU A 329 -36.77 -6.35 76.07
CA GLU A 329 -37.03 -7.31 77.16
C GLU A 329 -36.40 -6.84 78.48
N ALA A 330 -35.17 -6.32 78.44
CA ALA A 330 -34.49 -5.80 79.62
C ALA A 330 -35.19 -4.55 80.19
N LYS A 331 -35.69 -3.65 79.33
CA LYS A 331 -36.48 -2.49 79.77
C LYS A 331 -37.78 -2.93 80.44
N GLN A 332 -38.51 -3.88 79.86
CA GLN A 332 -39.73 -4.40 80.46
C GLN A 332 -39.46 -5.05 81.83
N ALA A 333 -38.36 -5.79 81.97
CA ALA A 333 -37.95 -6.36 83.25
C ALA A 333 -37.62 -5.28 84.30
N LEU A 334 -37.00 -4.17 83.88
CA LEU A 334 -36.73 -3.02 84.75
C LEU A 334 -38.03 -2.34 85.20
N ASP A 335 -39.00 -2.16 84.32
CA ASP A 335 -40.29 -1.56 84.67
C ASP A 335 -41.05 -2.43 85.69
N VAL A 336 -41.05 -3.76 85.53
CA VAL A 336 -41.63 -4.68 86.52
C VAL A 336 -40.92 -4.55 87.88
N ARG A 337 -39.59 -4.56 87.89
CA ARG A 337 -38.82 -4.41 89.13
C ARG A 337 -39.03 -3.06 89.80
N ARG A 338 -39.27 -2.01 89.02
CA ARG A 338 -39.60 -0.68 89.55
C ARG A 338 -40.95 -0.69 90.25
N VAL A 339 -41.98 -1.30 89.64
CA VAL A 339 -43.30 -1.45 90.28
C VAL A 339 -43.20 -2.29 91.56
N ASP A 340 -42.41 -3.38 91.55
CA ASP A 340 -42.16 -4.17 92.75
C ASP A 340 -41.43 -3.37 93.84
N ALA A 341 -40.46 -2.52 93.46
CA ALA A 341 -39.78 -1.63 94.40
C ALA A 341 -40.75 -0.60 95.01
N GLU A 342 -41.60 0.05 94.21
CA GLU A 342 -42.64 0.98 94.69
C GLU A 342 -43.64 0.28 95.63
N ARG A 343 -44.01 -0.98 95.36
CA ARG A 343 -44.84 -1.80 96.27
C ARG A 343 -44.11 -2.07 97.60
N LEU A 344 -42.86 -2.50 97.53
CA LEU A 344 -42.04 -2.79 98.72
C LEU A 344 -41.76 -1.53 99.55
N GLU A 345 -41.61 -0.36 98.92
CA GLU A 345 -41.51 0.93 99.60
C GLU A 345 -42.81 1.24 100.36
N ALA A 346 -43.98 1.06 99.75
CA ALA A 346 -45.27 1.26 100.42
C ALA A 346 -45.48 0.26 101.59
N GLU A 347 -45.11 -1.00 101.40
CA GLU A 347 -45.12 -2.01 102.47
C GLU A 347 -44.18 -1.61 103.63
N ASN A 348 -42.97 -1.13 103.33
CA ASN A 348 -42.04 -0.63 104.34
C ASN A 348 -42.59 0.59 105.09
N GLU A 349 -43.22 1.54 104.41
CA GLU A 349 -43.86 2.69 105.06
C GLU A 349 -44.98 2.25 106.02
N GLN A 350 -45.75 1.23 105.65
CA GLN A 350 -46.77 0.66 106.52
C GLN A 350 -46.14 -0.04 107.74
N LEU A 351 -45.13 -0.87 107.53
CA LEU A 351 -44.41 -1.55 108.59
C LEU A 351 -43.73 -0.54 109.54
N LEU A 352 -43.20 0.57 109.04
CA LEU A 352 -42.64 1.64 109.87
C LEU A 352 -43.70 2.29 110.76
N LYS A 353 -44.92 2.53 110.25
CA LYS A 353 -46.04 3.04 111.06
C LYS A 353 -46.44 2.06 112.16
N GLU A 354 -46.51 0.76 111.84
CA GLU A 354 -46.79 -0.30 112.83
C GLU A 354 -45.68 -0.38 113.88
N LEU A 355 -44.41 -0.30 113.44
CA LEU A 355 -43.25 -0.29 114.31
C LEU A 355 -43.24 0.93 115.23
N ASP A 356 -43.59 2.12 114.76
CA ASP A 356 -43.68 3.32 115.59
C ASP A 356 -44.82 3.22 116.61
N GLY A 357 -45.96 2.60 116.26
CA GLY A 357 -47.02 2.26 117.22
C GLY A 357 -46.56 1.26 118.29
N LEU A 358 -45.81 0.22 117.89
CA LEU A 358 -45.20 -0.74 118.82
C LEU A 358 -44.10 -0.10 119.67
N ARG A 359 -43.36 0.88 119.14
CA ARG A 359 -42.36 1.66 119.87
C ARG A 359 -43.01 2.56 120.91
N GLN A 360 -44.14 3.20 120.61
CA GLN A 360 -44.94 3.93 121.62
C GLN A 360 -45.39 3.00 122.74
N ILE A 361 -45.90 1.80 122.43
CA ILE A 361 -46.28 0.79 123.42
C ILE A 361 -45.07 0.30 124.24
N ARG A 362 -43.91 0.12 123.61
CA ARG A 362 -42.67 -0.27 124.28
C ARG A 362 -42.15 0.84 125.20
N ASP A 363 -42.22 2.10 124.78
CA ASP A 363 -41.76 3.26 125.54
C ASP A 363 -42.69 3.51 126.76
N GLU A 364 -43.98 3.16 126.65
CA GLU A 364 -44.92 3.07 127.78
C GLU A 364 -44.59 1.93 128.76
N LEU A 365 -43.99 0.84 128.29
CA LEU A 365 -43.71 -0.36 129.07
C LEU A 365 -42.33 -0.39 129.76
N LYS A 366 -41.51 0.67 129.64
CA LYS A 366 -40.17 0.82 130.28
C LYS A 366 -39.41 -0.50 130.43
N ILE A 367 -39.21 -1.21 129.32
CA ILE A 367 -38.48 -2.48 129.31
C ILE A 367 -36.98 -2.19 129.20
N GLU A 368 -36.34 -1.96 130.35
CA GLU A 368 -34.90 -1.67 130.52
C GLU A 368 -33.96 -2.88 130.27
N THR A 369 -34.42 -3.93 129.58
CA THR A 369 -33.61 -5.14 129.31
C THR A 369 -33.10 -5.24 127.86
N VAL A 370 -33.09 -4.13 127.11
CA VAL A 370 -32.68 -4.11 125.70
C VAL A 370 -31.23 -3.68 125.49
N GLU A 371 -30.62 -2.94 126.41
CA GLU A 371 -29.32 -2.28 126.16
C GLU A 371 -28.16 -3.28 125.98
N THR A 372 -28.07 -4.34 126.77
CA THR A 372 -27.01 -5.35 126.61
C THR A 372 -27.25 -6.28 125.40
N ALA A 373 -28.51 -6.57 125.04
CA ALA A 373 -28.84 -7.33 123.83
C ALA A 373 -28.73 -6.48 122.54
N ALA A 374 -28.85 -5.16 122.63
CA ALA A 374 -28.66 -4.22 121.53
C ALA A 374 -27.18 -4.06 121.19
N GLU A 375 -26.29 -4.01 122.19
CA GLU A 375 -24.84 -3.98 121.96
C GLU A 375 -24.32 -5.26 121.28
N TRP A 376 -24.79 -6.44 121.72
CA TRP A 376 -24.46 -7.71 121.07
C TRP A 376 -25.02 -7.82 119.66
N ARG A 377 -26.26 -7.35 119.42
CA ARG A 377 -26.84 -7.27 118.06
C ARG A 377 -26.05 -6.31 117.17
N GLN A 378 -25.72 -5.12 117.66
CA GLN A 378 -24.95 -4.14 116.90
C GLN A 378 -23.53 -4.63 116.62
N ARG A 379 -22.94 -5.45 117.50
CA ARG A 379 -21.65 -6.09 117.24
C ARG A 379 -21.74 -7.22 116.23
N MET A 380 -22.78 -8.05 116.28
CA MET A 380 -23.04 -9.07 115.25
C MET A 380 -23.37 -8.45 113.90
N GLU A 381 -24.14 -7.37 113.85
CA GLU A 381 -24.48 -6.65 112.63
C GLU A 381 -23.25 -5.98 112.01
N ARG A 382 -22.36 -5.41 112.83
CA ARG A 382 -21.04 -4.94 112.37
C ARG A 382 -20.18 -6.07 111.81
N LEU A 383 -20.16 -7.24 112.44
CA LEU A 383 -19.42 -8.40 111.94
C LEU A 383 -20.01 -8.97 110.64
N MET A 384 -21.34 -9.04 110.54
CA MET A 384 -22.05 -9.43 109.33
C MET A 384 -21.77 -8.46 108.18
N LYS A 385 -21.84 -7.16 108.44
CA LYS A 385 -21.53 -6.12 107.44
C LYS A 385 -20.08 -6.20 106.95
N VAL A 386 -19.13 -6.44 107.85
CA VAL A 386 -17.73 -6.67 107.46
C VAL A 386 -17.59 -7.95 106.61
N GLY A 387 -18.38 -9.00 106.90
CA GLY A 387 -18.44 -10.21 106.07
C GLY A 387 -19.02 -9.97 104.68
N GLU A 388 -20.11 -9.20 104.58
CA GLU A 388 -20.71 -8.78 103.31
C GLU A 388 -19.77 -7.91 102.49
N ASP A 389 -19.11 -6.94 103.13
CA ASP A 389 -18.14 -6.07 102.48
C ASP A 389 -16.92 -6.87 101.99
N HIS A 390 -16.45 -7.86 102.77
CA HIS A 390 -15.39 -8.77 102.34
C HIS A 390 -15.82 -9.65 101.14
N HIS A 391 -17.07 -10.14 101.15
CA HIS A 391 -17.60 -10.92 100.04
C HIS A 391 -17.72 -10.08 98.76
N ARG A 392 -18.30 -8.88 98.85
CA ARG A 392 -18.39 -7.93 97.73
C ARG A 392 -17.01 -7.56 97.18
N LEU A 393 -16.03 -7.35 98.06
CA LEU A 393 -14.67 -7.06 97.66
C LEU A 393 -14.03 -8.27 96.94
N SER A 394 -14.29 -9.49 97.42
CA SER A 394 -13.84 -10.72 96.76
C SER A 394 -14.47 -10.90 95.38
N GLU A 395 -15.77 -10.63 95.23
CA GLU A 395 -16.47 -10.68 93.94
C GLU A 395 -15.89 -9.66 92.96
N ALA A 396 -15.66 -8.42 93.41
CA ALA A 396 -15.03 -7.38 92.59
C ALA A 396 -13.60 -7.76 92.16
N PHE A 397 -12.82 -8.40 93.04
CA PHE A 397 -11.48 -8.89 92.69
C PHE A 397 -11.52 -10.00 91.64
N GLU A 398 -12.45 -10.95 91.74
CA GLU A 398 -12.62 -11.99 90.71
C GLU A 398 -13.10 -11.41 89.38
N GLU A 399 -13.99 -10.40 89.41
CA GLU A 399 -14.41 -9.68 88.20
C GLU A 399 -13.22 -8.97 87.52
N ILE A 400 -12.43 -8.20 88.28
CA ILE A 400 -11.22 -7.54 87.76
C ILE A 400 -10.23 -8.57 87.21
N ARG A 401 -10.07 -9.72 87.88
CA ARG A 401 -9.20 -10.81 87.39
C ARG A 401 -9.73 -11.38 86.08
N GLY A 402 -11.04 -11.59 85.95
CA GLY A 402 -11.69 -12.03 84.72
C GLY A 402 -11.49 -11.04 83.57
N GLN A 403 -11.67 -9.75 83.84
CA GLN A 403 -11.42 -8.68 82.87
C GLN A 403 -9.94 -8.63 82.46
N HIS A 404 -9.01 -8.73 83.40
CA HIS A 404 -7.57 -8.77 83.11
C HIS A 404 -7.21 -9.98 82.24
N ALA A 405 -7.75 -11.16 82.54
CA ALA A 405 -7.53 -12.35 81.72
C ALA A 405 -8.08 -12.19 80.29
N SER A 406 -9.25 -11.57 80.14
CA SER A 406 -9.83 -11.25 78.83
C SER A 406 -8.97 -10.27 78.04
N VAL A 407 -8.50 -9.19 78.68
CA VAL A 407 -7.61 -8.20 78.05
C VAL A 407 -6.28 -8.83 77.65
N GLN A 408 -5.72 -9.69 78.48
CA GLN A 408 -4.49 -10.42 78.17
C GLN A 408 -4.68 -11.37 76.99
N GLY A 409 -5.83 -12.04 76.88
CA GLY A 409 -6.20 -12.86 75.72
C GLY A 409 -6.28 -12.03 74.43
N MET A 410 -6.96 -10.88 74.47
CA MET A 410 -7.03 -9.96 73.33
C MET A 410 -5.66 -9.42 72.94
N ALA A 411 -4.81 -9.08 73.91
CA ALA A 411 -3.45 -8.61 73.66
C ALA A 411 -2.60 -9.69 72.98
N ALA A 412 -2.69 -10.95 73.42
CA ALA A 412 -2.00 -12.07 72.78
C ALA A 412 -2.47 -12.27 71.34
N GLN A 413 -3.78 -12.23 71.09
CA GLN A 413 -4.33 -12.35 69.74
C GLN A 413 -3.87 -11.20 68.82
N LEU A 414 -3.91 -9.96 69.31
CA LEU A 414 -3.39 -8.80 68.56
C LEU A 414 -1.90 -8.92 68.25
N THR A 415 -1.09 -9.47 69.16
CA THR A 415 0.33 -9.71 68.88
C THR A 415 0.51 -10.77 67.79
N GLU A 416 -0.27 -11.85 67.82
CA GLU A 416 -0.22 -12.88 66.79
C GLU A 416 -0.63 -12.31 65.41
N ASP A 417 -1.74 -11.58 65.35
CA ASP A 417 -2.21 -10.95 64.12
C ASP A 417 -1.19 -9.94 63.56
N ASN A 418 -0.58 -9.12 64.43
CA ASN A 418 0.49 -8.21 64.02
C ASN A 418 1.70 -8.97 63.45
N THR A 419 2.12 -10.09 64.05
CA THR A 419 3.22 -10.89 63.50
C THR A 419 2.88 -11.48 62.13
N ARG A 420 1.64 -11.95 61.93
CA ARG A 420 1.15 -12.46 60.64
C ARG A 420 1.12 -11.36 59.58
N LEU A 421 0.60 -10.18 59.90
CA LEU A 421 0.58 -9.02 59.02
C LEU A 421 1.99 -8.54 58.65
N LEU A 422 2.93 -8.56 59.59
CA LEU A 422 4.34 -8.25 59.32
C LEU A 422 4.97 -9.28 58.38
N GLY A 423 4.66 -10.57 58.55
CA GLY A 423 5.09 -11.64 57.63
C GLY A 423 4.57 -11.41 56.21
N SER A 424 3.26 -11.20 56.06
CA SER A 424 2.63 -10.93 54.76
C SER A 424 3.18 -9.66 54.10
N ASN A 425 3.42 -8.60 54.86
CA ASN A 425 4.05 -7.38 54.34
C ASN A 425 5.48 -7.61 53.83
N LYS A 426 6.27 -8.48 54.49
CA LYS A 426 7.62 -8.84 54.01
C LYS A 426 7.56 -9.60 52.70
N GLU A 427 6.65 -10.57 52.58
CA GLU A 427 6.45 -11.33 51.34
C GLU A 427 6.00 -10.43 50.19
N LEU A 428 5.04 -9.54 50.44
CA LEU A 428 4.58 -8.58 49.44
C LEU A 428 5.71 -7.65 48.98
N ARG A 429 6.54 -7.15 49.89
CA ARG A 429 7.72 -6.34 49.53
C ARG A 429 8.71 -7.11 48.67
N ALA A 430 9.03 -8.36 49.02
CA ALA A 430 9.92 -9.20 48.22
C ALA A 430 9.36 -9.46 46.81
N ARG A 431 8.03 -9.63 46.70
CA ARG A 431 7.37 -9.79 45.40
C ARG A 431 7.39 -8.50 44.57
N VAL A 432 7.21 -7.35 45.19
CA VAL A 432 7.33 -6.04 44.52
C VAL A 432 8.75 -5.85 44.00
N GLU A 433 9.76 -6.11 44.82
CA GLU A 433 11.17 -6.00 44.44
C GLU A 433 11.53 -6.94 43.27
N LEU A 434 10.99 -8.16 43.25
CA LEU A 434 11.17 -9.07 42.12
C LEU A 434 10.54 -8.53 40.83
N LEU A 435 9.32 -7.98 40.91
CA LEU A 435 8.65 -7.39 39.76
C LEU A 435 9.36 -6.12 39.26
N GLU A 436 9.90 -5.30 40.15
CA GLU A 436 10.72 -4.14 39.80
C GLU A 436 11.97 -4.56 39.02
N ASN A 437 12.68 -5.59 39.50
CA ASN A 437 13.84 -6.15 38.80
C ASN A 437 13.48 -6.73 37.42
N GLU A 438 12.35 -7.44 37.31
CA GLU A 438 11.87 -7.95 36.02
C GLU A 438 11.52 -6.82 35.04
N LEU A 439 10.90 -5.75 35.55
CA LEU A 439 10.54 -4.58 34.77
C LEU A 439 11.78 -3.81 34.29
N ASP A 440 12.81 -3.69 35.13
CA ASP A 440 14.10 -3.11 34.76
C ASP A 440 14.82 -3.93 33.70
N MET A 441 14.83 -5.26 33.84
CA MET A 441 15.39 -6.17 32.84
C MET A 441 14.66 -6.08 31.51
N LEU A 442 13.33 -6.00 31.52
CA LEU A 442 12.52 -5.82 30.31
C LEU A 442 12.79 -4.46 29.67
N ASN A 443 12.88 -3.39 30.46
CA ASN A 443 13.22 -2.05 29.97
C ASN A 443 14.62 -2.01 29.32
N GLN A 444 15.62 -2.65 29.92
CA GLN A 444 16.96 -2.75 29.34
C GLN A 444 16.95 -3.53 28.02
N LYS A 445 16.25 -4.68 27.97
CA LYS A 445 16.11 -5.46 26.73
C LYS A 445 15.41 -4.67 25.64
N TRP A 446 14.34 -3.93 25.98
CA TRP A 446 13.63 -3.10 25.03
C TRP A 446 14.49 -1.95 24.49
N LYS A 447 15.26 -1.30 25.38
CA LYS A 447 16.22 -0.26 25.01
C LYS A 447 17.29 -0.80 24.05
N GLN A 448 17.91 -1.93 24.36
CA GLN A 448 18.90 -2.58 23.47
C GLN A 448 18.30 -2.97 22.12
N ASN A 449 17.08 -3.52 22.11
CA ASN A 449 16.39 -3.87 20.87
C ASN A 449 16.02 -2.64 20.02
N SER A 450 15.72 -1.52 20.68
CA SER A 450 15.48 -0.24 20.00
C SER A 450 16.76 0.29 19.36
N GLU A 451 17.86 0.34 20.12
CA GLU A 451 19.17 0.82 19.66
C GLU A 451 19.73 -0.03 18.50
N THR A 452 19.60 -1.36 18.60
CA THR A 452 20.02 -2.27 17.52
C THR A 452 19.19 -2.10 16.25
N LYS A 453 17.87 -1.92 16.38
CA LYS A 453 17.01 -1.62 15.22
C LYS A 453 17.39 -0.27 14.60
N GLU A 454 17.60 0.76 15.42
CA GLU A 454 18.01 2.08 14.97
C GLU A 454 19.34 2.02 14.20
N ALA A 455 20.33 1.29 14.71
CA ALA A 455 21.60 1.06 14.01
C ALA A 455 21.41 0.38 12.64
N VAL A 456 20.57 -0.66 12.55
CA VAL A 456 20.27 -1.35 11.28
C VAL A 456 19.54 -0.41 10.30
N TRP A 457 18.65 0.45 10.78
CA TRP A 457 17.99 1.45 9.93
C TRP A 457 18.96 2.50 9.42
N GLU A 458 19.91 2.94 10.24
CA GLU A 458 20.93 3.90 9.85
C GLU A 458 21.92 3.31 8.83
N GLU A 459 22.32 2.05 9.00
CA GLU A 459 23.11 1.31 8.01
C GLU A 459 22.36 1.18 6.66
N LYS A 460 21.07 0.86 6.70
CA LYS A 460 20.24 0.82 5.48
C LYS A 460 20.08 2.20 4.84
N ARG A 461 19.93 3.25 5.63
CA ARG A 461 19.84 4.63 5.13
C ARG A 461 21.14 5.02 4.42
N THR A 462 22.28 4.84 5.08
CA THR A 462 23.60 5.20 4.54
C THR A 462 23.95 4.42 3.27
N THR A 463 23.60 3.13 3.20
CA THR A 463 23.79 2.32 1.98
C THR A 463 22.92 2.80 0.82
N LEU A 464 21.65 3.12 1.06
CA LEU A 464 20.75 3.68 0.05
C LEU A 464 21.22 5.08 -0.40
N GLU A 465 21.68 5.92 0.51
CA GLU A 465 22.24 7.24 0.18
C GLU A 465 23.48 7.11 -0.71
N ALA A 466 24.38 6.17 -0.41
CA ALA A 466 25.54 5.89 -1.25
C ALA A 466 25.15 5.38 -2.65
N GLU A 467 24.11 4.55 -2.76
CA GLU A 467 23.61 4.07 -4.05
C GLU A 467 22.95 5.19 -4.87
N VAL A 468 22.17 6.07 -4.23
CA VAL A 468 21.59 7.25 -4.89
C VAL A 468 22.70 8.15 -5.44
N GLU A 469 23.77 8.37 -4.67
CA GLU A 469 24.88 9.21 -5.12
C GLU A 469 25.66 8.56 -6.27
N ARG A 470 25.83 7.23 -6.25
CA ARG A 470 26.38 6.46 -7.37
C ARG A 470 25.54 6.64 -8.64
N LEU A 471 24.23 6.44 -8.54
CA LEU A 471 23.31 6.56 -9.68
C LEU A 471 23.25 8.00 -10.24
N ARG A 472 23.35 9.01 -9.36
CA ARG A 472 23.50 10.41 -9.79
C ARG A 472 24.79 10.64 -10.58
N GLY A 473 25.89 10.06 -10.12
CA GLY A 473 27.17 10.09 -10.84
C GLY A 473 27.07 9.47 -12.24
N GLU A 474 26.42 8.31 -12.36
CA GLU A 474 26.19 7.65 -13.65
C GLU A 474 25.29 8.48 -14.58
N LEU A 475 24.22 9.08 -14.06
CA LEU A 475 23.36 9.98 -14.83
C LEU A 475 24.12 11.19 -15.36
N GLU A 476 24.99 11.80 -14.55
CA GLU A 476 25.79 12.95 -14.98
C GLU A 476 26.83 12.55 -16.05
N GLN A 477 27.41 11.35 -15.95
CA GLN A 477 28.28 10.81 -17.00
C GLN A 477 27.52 10.60 -18.32
N VAL A 478 26.35 9.94 -18.27
CA VAL A 478 25.51 9.74 -19.45
C VAL A 478 25.10 11.08 -20.06
N ARG A 479 24.69 12.05 -19.25
CA ARG A 479 24.37 13.40 -19.70
C ARG A 479 25.56 14.08 -20.37
N GLY A 480 26.76 13.91 -19.82
CA GLY A 480 28.01 14.40 -20.41
C GLY A 480 28.25 13.81 -21.81
N THR A 481 28.16 12.48 -21.94
CA THR A 481 28.33 11.77 -23.23
C THR A 481 27.25 12.13 -24.25
N LEU A 482 26.00 12.33 -23.81
CA LEU A 482 24.94 12.78 -24.70
C LEU A 482 25.22 14.19 -25.22
N SER A 483 25.74 15.08 -24.37
CA SER A 483 26.12 16.44 -24.79
C SER A 483 27.23 16.41 -25.84
N THR A 484 28.24 15.53 -25.69
CA THR A 484 29.34 15.40 -26.66
C THR A 484 28.83 14.83 -27.97
N VAL A 485 28.05 13.74 -27.93
CA VAL A 485 27.47 13.12 -29.13
C VAL A 485 26.55 14.10 -29.87
N THR A 486 25.74 14.88 -29.13
CA THR A 486 24.86 15.89 -29.73
C THR A 486 25.67 16.99 -30.42
N ARG A 487 26.78 17.42 -29.80
CA ARG A 487 27.70 18.39 -30.40
C ARG A 487 28.39 17.84 -31.65
N ASP A 488 28.85 16.60 -31.61
CA ASP A 488 29.51 15.93 -32.74
C ASP A 488 28.53 15.69 -33.90
N ALA A 489 27.29 15.30 -33.60
CA ALA A 489 26.22 15.17 -34.57
C ALA A 489 25.89 16.52 -35.23
N ALA A 490 25.81 17.61 -34.46
CA ALA A 490 25.61 18.95 -35.00
C ALA A 490 26.76 19.39 -35.92
N ALA A 491 28.02 19.15 -35.52
CA ALA A 491 29.19 19.43 -36.34
C ALA A 491 29.26 18.56 -37.60
N SER A 492 28.86 17.29 -37.51
CA SER A 492 28.75 16.38 -38.66
C SER A 492 27.67 16.85 -39.64
N ALA A 493 26.51 17.26 -39.13
CA ALA A 493 25.42 17.81 -39.95
C ALA A 493 25.84 19.10 -40.68
N GLN A 494 26.58 19.99 -40.00
CA GLN A 494 27.14 21.20 -40.64
C GLN A 494 28.12 20.86 -41.76
N ARG A 495 29.07 19.94 -41.51
CA ARG A 495 30.01 19.46 -42.55
C ARG A 495 29.27 18.84 -43.74
N SER A 496 28.24 18.03 -43.49
CA SER A 496 27.40 17.46 -44.55
C SER A 496 26.74 18.55 -45.38
N GLN A 497 26.20 19.61 -44.77
CA GLN A 497 25.58 20.73 -45.50
C GLN A 497 26.60 21.51 -46.34
N GLU A 498 27.82 21.73 -45.84
CA GLU A 498 28.90 22.37 -46.59
C GLU A 498 29.30 21.55 -47.82
N LEU A 499 29.41 20.23 -47.67
CA LEU A 499 29.71 19.30 -48.77
C LEU A 499 28.58 19.26 -49.80
N GLU A 500 27.31 19.26 -49.36
CA GLU A 500 26.17 19.36 -50.26
C GLU A 500 26.17 20.67 -51.05
N HIS A 501 26.50 21.78 -50.40
CA HIS A 501 26.62 23.08 -51.05
C HIS A 501 27.74 23.07 -52.09
N SER A 502 28.92 22.56 -51.73
CA SER A 502 30.07 22.41 -52.62
C SER A 502 29.75 21.51 -53.83
N ARG A 503 29.10 20.37 -53.59
CA ARG A 503 28.63 19.46 -54.63
C ARG A 503 27.68 20.17 -55.59
N ASP A 504 26.72 20.92 -55.08
CA ASP A 504 25.73 21.61 -55.91
C ASP A 504 26.36 22.74 -56.72
N GLU A 505 27.34 23.44 -56.17
CA GLU A 505 28.13 24.45 -56.88
C GLU A 505 28.99 23.82 -58.00
N LEU A 506 29.66 22.70 -57.71
CA LEU A 506 30.38 21.91 -58.71
C LEU A 506 29.46 21.39 -59.82
N ARG A 507 28.25 20.94 -59.48
CA ARG A 507 27.24 20.54 -60.48
C ARG A 507 26.84 21.70 -61.38
N ARG A 508 26.58 22.88 -60.83
CA ARG A 508 26.24 24.09 -61.62
C ARG A 508 27.39 24.51 -62.54
N THR A 509 28.64 24.45 -62.06
CA THR A 509 29.80 24.77 -62.89
C THR A 509 29.99 23.75 -64.01
N LEU A 510 29.80 22.46 -63.72
CA LEU A 510 29.80 21.39 -64.73
C LEU A 510 28.69 21.60 -65.77
N ASP A 511 27.45 21.86 -65.36
CA ASP A 511 26.33 22.16 -66.26
C ASP A 511 26.62 23.36 -67.17
N SER A 512 27.24 24.41 -66.61
CA SER A 512 27.67 25.60 -67.37
C SER A 512 28.75 25.28 -68.39
N LEU A 513 29.73 24.46 -68.03
CA LEU A 513 30.79 24.02 -68.94
C LEU A 513 30.25 23.09 -70.04
N GLU A 514 29.38 22.13 -69.68
CA GLU A 514 28.67 21.29 -70.64
C GLU A 514 27.86 22.14 -71.62
N TYR A 515 27.14 23.15 -71.13
CA TYR A 515 26.40 24.07 -71.99
C TYR A 515 27.33 24.85 -72.92
N LYS A 516 28.43 25.41 -72.40
CA LYS A 516 29.44 26.13 -73.20
C LYS A 516 30.11 25.26 -74.26
N ALA A 517 30.33 23.98 -73.99
CA ALA A 517 30.91 23.03 -74.94
C ALA A 517 29.88 22.56 -75.99
N GLN A 518 28.65 22.28 -75.56
CA GLN A 518 27.59 21.78 -76.46
C GLN A 518 27.00 22.86 -77.36
N GLU A 519 26.87 24.10 -76.89
CA GLU A 519 26.21 25.16 -77.67
C GLU A 519 26.90 25.51 -78.99
N PRO A 520 28.24 25.66 -79.10
CA PRO A 520 28.89 25.88 -80.39
C PRO A 520 28.73 24.67 -81.32
N LEU A 521 28.80 23.44 -80.80
CA LEU A 521 28.53 22.23 -81.58
C LEU A 521 27.09 22.20 -82.08
N LYS A 522 26.11 22.54 -81.23
CA LYS A 522 24.68 22.66 -81.62
C LYS A 522 24.49 23.73 -82.68
N ARG A 523 25.16 24.88 -82.57
CA ARG A 523 25.13 25.93 -83.60
C ARG A 523 25.76 25.46 -84.91
N GLN A 524 26.86 24.72 -84.85
CA GLN A 524 27.54 24.19 -86.03
C GLN A 524 26.71 23.11 -86.71
N ILE A 525 26.05 22.22 -85.95
CA ILE A 525 25.07 21.26 -86.46
C ILE A 525 23.90 21.99 -87.13
N ARG A 526 23.36 23.05 -86.53
CA ARG A 526 22.30 23.87 -87.13
C ARG A 526 22.76 24.49 -88.45
N ALA A 527 23.93 25.13 -88.48
CA ALA A 527 24.49 25.74 -89.68
C ALA A 527 24.76 24.72 -90.79
N LEU A 528 25.35 23.56 -90.46
CA LEU A 528 25.57 22.48 -91.42
C LEU A 528 24.25 21.88 -91.93
N SER A 529 23.23 21.77 -91.07
CA SER A 529 21.90 21.32 -91.48
C SER A 529 21.24 22.31 -92.44
N GLU A 530 21.43 23.62 -92.21
CA GLU A 530 20.92 24.69 -93.07
C GLU A 530 21.64 24.73 -94.42
N GLN A 531 22.98 24.58 -94.44
CA GLN A 531 23.76 24.43 -95.66
C GLN A 531 23.39 23.16 -96.44
N LEU A 532 23.13 22.05 -95.73
CA LEU A 532 22.65 20.83 -96.34
C LEU A 532 21.28 21.05 -96.99
N ALA A 533 20.34 21.70 -96.29
CA ALA A 533 19.04 22.05 -96.84
C ALA A 533 19.15 22.97 -98.07
N GLU A 534 20.06 23.96 -98.04
CA GLU A 534 20.31 24.86 -99.18
C GLU A 534 20.92 24.10 -100.37
N SER A 535 21.86 23.18 -100.13
CA SER A 535 22.43 22.34 -101.19
C SER A 535 21.40 21.39 -101.80
N GLN A 536 20.52 20.82 -100.97
CA GLN A 536 19.39 20.02 -101.43
C GLN A 536 18.42 20.85 -102.28
N GLN A 537 18.20 22.11 -101.93
CA GLN A 537 17.39 23.03 -102.72
C GLN A 537 18.05 23.36 -104.07
N ARG A 538 19.35 23.64 -104.10
CA ARG A 538 20.12 23.84 -105.34
C ARG A 538 20.12 22.60 -106.24
N CYS A 539 20.20 21.39 -105.65
CA CYS A 539 20.06 20.15 -106.40
C CYS A 539 18.65 20.00 -107.00
N LYS A 540 17.59 20.43 -106.29
CA LYS A 540 16.23 20.48 -106.84
C LYS A 540 16.12 21.47 -108.00
N GLU A 541 16.73 22.65 -107.87
CA GLU A 541 16.77 23.67 -108.92
C GLU A 541 17.56 23.20 -110.16
N LEU A 542 18.73 22.58 -109.96
CA LEU A 542 19.52 21.97 -111.03
C LEU A 542 18.77 20.82 -111.70
N ASN A 543 18.09 19.96 -110.94
CA ASN A 543 17.22 18.94 -111.52
C ASN A 543 16.06 19.56 -112.31
N GLY A 544 15.52 20.70 -111.84
CA GLY A 544 14.53 21.48 -112.58
C GLY A 544 15.07 22.03 -113.90
N LEU A 545 16.29 22.59 -113.89
CA LEU A 545 16.99 23.08 -115.08
C LEU A 545 17.36 21.96 -116.05
N VAL A 546 17.85 20.81 -115.56
CA VAL A 546 18.11 19.63 -116.39
C VAL A 546 16.82 19.13 -117.02
N SER A 547 15.71 19.14 -116.26
CA SER A 547 14.40 18.79 -116.81
C SER A 547 13.95 19.77 -117.88
N SER A 548 14.20 21.08 -117.70
CA SER A 548 13.89 22.10 -118.72
C SER A 548 14.79 21.97 -119.96
N LEU A 549 16.10 21.76 -119.79
CA LEU A 549 17.04 21.51 -120.89
C LEU A 549 16.73 20.23 -121.64
N THR A 550 16.27 19.18 -120.95
CA THR A 550 15.83 17.93 -121.60
C THR A 550 14.53 18.15 -122.37
N SER A 551 13.65 19.02 -121.87
CA SER A 551 12.46 19.48 -122.60
C SER A 551 12.84 20.31 -123.83
N ASP A 552 13.76 21.26 -123.70
CA ASP A 552 14.24 22.12 -124.78
C ASP A 552 15.01 21.32 -125.84
N ALA A 553 15.80 20.34 -125.44
CA ALA A 553 16.48 19.43 -126.37
C ALA A 553 15.48 18.54 -127.12
N ARG A 554 14.38 18.10 -126.49
CA ARG A 554 13.28 17.41 -127.17
C ARG A 554 12.52 18.32 -128.13
N ASN A 555 12.29 19.57 -127.74
CA ASN A 555 11.65 20.57 -128.61
C ASN A 555 12.54 20.93 -129.80
N SER A 556 13.85 21.07 -129.59
CA SER A 556 14.84 21.27 -130.66
C SER A 556 14.97 20.05 -131.57
N GLN A 557 14.85 18.81 -131.04
CA GLN A 557 14.75 17.61 -131.88
C GLN A 557 13.45 17.57 -132.69
N HIS A 558 12.34 18.09 -132.15
CA HIS A 558 11.10 18.26 -132.90
C HIS A 558 11.22 19.33 -133.99
N GLU A 559 11.81 20.48 -133.70
CA GLU A 559 12.06 21.55 -134.68
C GLU A 559 13.04 21.10 -135.78
N ALA A 560 14.07 20.30 -135.44
CA ALA A 560 14.98 19.72 -136.42
C ALA A 560 14.30 18.62 -137.27
N ALA A 561 13.38 17.84 -136.70
CA ALA A 561 12.57 16.89 -137.43
C ALA A 561 11.59 17.61 -138.39
N ASP A 562 11.00 18.73 -137.96
CA ASP A 562 10.12 19.56 -138.79
C ASP A 562 10.90 20.22 -139.95
N PHE A 563 12.12 20.71 -139.72
CA PHE A 563 12.98 21.27 -140.77
C PHE A 563 13.42 20.21 -141.82
N LEU A 564 13.64 18.97 -141.39
CA LEU A 564 13.94 17.85 -142.28
C LEU A 564 12.70 17.36 -143.05
N TYR A 565 11.50 17.56 -142.52
CA TYR A 565 10.24 17.30 -143.24
C TYR A 565 9.97 18.38 -144.30
N GLU A 566 10.30 19.64 -144.02
CA GLU A 566 10.05 20.78 -144.93
C GLU A 566 11.03 20.84 -146.12
N THR A 567 12.26 20.33 -145.95
CA THR A 567 13.27 20.24 -147.01
C THR A 567 13.11 19.02 -147.93
N ALA A 568 12.48 17.94 -147.46
CA ALA A 568 12.13 16.79 -148.29
C ALA A 568 10.94 17.05 -149.23
N SER A 569 10.14 18.11 -149.01
CA SER A 569 8.93 18.41 -149.77
C SER A 569 9.12 19.44 -150.91
N ARG A 570 10.36 19.82 -151.23
CA ARG A 570 10.73 20.72 -152.35
C ARG A 570 11.60 20.04 -153.44
N ILE A 571 11.68 18.71 -153.42
CA ILE A 571 12.03 17.87 -154.58
C ILE A 571 10.73 17.50 -155.28
#